data_AF-A0A183CFM6-F1
#
_entry.id   AF-A0A183CFM6-F1
#
_cell.length_a   1.000
_cell.length_b   1.000
_cell.length_c   1.000
_cell.angle_alpha   90.00
_cell.angle_beta   90.00
_cell.angle_gamma   90.00
#
_symmetry.space_group_name_H-M   'P 1'
#
loop_
_entity.id
_entity.type
_entity.pdbx_description
1 polymer ?
#
loop_
_entity_poly.entity_id
_entity_poly.type
_entity_poly.pdbx_seq_one_letter_code
_entity_poly.pdbx_strand_id
1 'polypeptide(L)'
;NVSNDVWLNVLEWFGRFELGLKLAPLSIRFNALVEKRFKMLKWSLEELSIRRSKGGNGPELVVGSSSRKVPIATIEPPKSIIRFSSITIRYIDDEVISFLKCIRRLFDDEMTVSFLIYPNERRSWAVVAQEIWPLLARGVARLSLDEFELRYLRRLVALDVLRSCDKLRWIETTDPAFFPQCPPNDFDCASTPCEALSKWLHTPREDGRPKVFANKMLLRRSYAMDGLVEDFQKATVSVSYIILLLIADKKKEFDLENAKTLERLTYKRTSLKVNWKYMYMLTRCPIGRDERQWTQWEEEVTERWPGSEEKSFSVIIKNGDIVSTHF
;
A
#
# COMPACT_ATOMS: atom_id res chain seq x y z
N ASN A 1 22.97 31.75 28.08
CA ASN A 1 22.69 31.29 26.70
C ASN A 1 23.79 30.32 26.31
N VAL A 2 23.51 29.01 26.21
CA VAL A 2 24.54 27.99 25.89
C VAL A 2 24.88 28.06 24.39
N SER A 3 26.16 27.89 24.01
CA SER A 3 26.60 27.93 22.61
C SER A 3 25.98 26.79 21.78
N ASN A 4 25.80 27.02 20.47
CA ASN A 4 25.32 26.00 19.54
C ASN A 4 26.26 24.79 19.46
N ASP A 5 27.58 24.99 19.57
CA ASP A 5 28.56 23.90 19.50
C ASP A 5 28.46 22.98 20.73
N VAL A 6 28.22 23.57 21.90
CA VAL A 6 27.95 22.80 23.14
C VAL A 6 26.67 21.98 22.97
N TRP A 7 25.61 22.56 22.41
CA TRP A 7 24.38 21.81 22.13
C TRP A 7 24.61 20.68 21.14
N LEU A 8 25.33 20.90 20.04
CA LEU A 8 25.60 19.86 19.03
C LEU A 8 26.32 18.65 19.65
N ASN A 9 27.28 18.88 20.56
CA ASN A 9 27.94 17.82 21.32
C ASN A 9 26.96 17.09 22.25
N VAL A 10 26.08 17.82 22.94
CA VAL A 10 25.04 17.21 23.79
C VAL A 10 24.06 16.36 22.96
N LEU A 11 23.73 16.78 21.74
CA LEU A 11 22.86 16.00 20.85
C LEU A 11 23.45 14.65 20.47
N GLU A 12 24.76 14.42 20.64
CA GLU A 12 25.41 13.12 20.35
C GLU A 12 24.92 11.98 21.21
N TRP A 13 24.42 12.30 22.39
CA TRP A 13 23.98 11.35 23.38
C TRP A 13 22.50 10.95 23.21
N PHE A 14 21.77 11.60 22.31
CA PHE A 14 20.35 11.35 22.10
C PHE A 14 20.10 10.52 20.84
N GLY A 15 19.16 9.58 20.96
CA GLY A 15 18.66 8.81 19.82
C GLY A 15 17.97 9.69 18.78
N ARG A 16 17.93 9.21 17.53
CA ARG A 16 17.39 9.99 16.40
C ARG A 16 15.93 10.39 16.59
N PHE A 17 15.11 9.50 17.14
CA PHE A 17 13.69 9.77 17.38
C PHE A 17 13.49 10.83 18.47
N GLU A 18 14.30 10.81 19.53
CA GLU A 18 14.27 11.86 20.56
C GLU A 18 14.66 13.22 19.97
N LEU A 19 15.66 13.25 19.10
CA LEU A 19 16.04 14.50 18.44
C LEU A 19 14.96 15.00 17.47
N GLY A 20 14.43 14.13 16.61
CA GLY A 20 13.51 14.51 15.55
C GLY A 20 12.07 14.74 15.99
N LEU A 21 11.55 13.94 16.93
CA LEU A 21 10.14 13.96 17.34
C LEU A 21 9.90 14.61 18.70
N LYS A 22 10.94 14.77 19.53
CA LYS A 22 10.81 15.39 20.85
C LYS A 22 11.52 16.73 20.94
N LEU A 23 12.81 16.79 20.58
CA LEU A 23 13.63 17.99 20.79
C LEU A 23 13.40 19.05 19.71
N ALA A 24 13.43 18.66 18.43
CA ALA A 24 13.25 19.59 17.32
C ALA A 24 11.92 20.36 17.38
N PRO A 25 10.77 19.72 17.72
CA PRO A 25 9.51 20.43 17.89
C PRO A 25 9.49 21.51 18.98
N LEU A 26 10.41 21.49 19.95
CA LEU A 26 10.36 22.43 21.09
C LEU A 26 10.65 23.89 20.69
N SER A 27 11.46 24.13 19.66
CA SER A 27 11.73 25.49 19.18
C SER A 27 12.38 25.51 17.80
N ILE A 28 12.22 26.64 17.09
CA ILE A 28 12.92 26.90 15.83
C ILE A 28 14.44 26.72 15.97
N ARG A 29 15.01 27.10 17.12
CA ARG A 29 16.45 26.94 17.39
C ARG A 29 16.85 25.46 17.48
N PHE A 30 16.11 24.64 18.23
CA PHE A 30 16.39 23.21 18.31
C PHE A 30 16.15 22.51 16.99
N ASN A 31 15.11 22.88 16.25
CA ASN A 31 14.89 22.40 14.90
C ASN A 31 16.10 22.68 13.99
N ALA A 32 16.64 23.90 14.00
CA ALA A 32 17.83 24.25 13.22
C ALA A 32 19.09 23.48 13.64
N LEU A 33 19.28 23.21 14.95
CA LEU A 33 20.41 22.43 15.46
C LEU A 33 20.31 20.95 15.05
N VAL A 34 19.12 20.36 15.19
CA VAL A 34 18.82 18.99 14.78
C VAL A 34 18.98 18.86 13.26
N GLU A 35 18.51 19.84 12.49
CA GLU A 35 18.67 19.87 11.03
C GLU A 35 20.14 20.04 10.63
N LYS A 36 20.93 20.89 11.32
CA LYS A 36 22.38 21.03 11.07
C LYS A 36 23.11 19.70 11.31
N ARG A 37 22.74 18.97 12.36
CA ARG A 37 23.28 17.65 12.68
C ARG A 37 22.91 16.62 11.61
N PHE A 38 21.64 16.59 11.19
CA PHE A 38 21.14 15.60 10.23
C PHE A 38 21.34 15.98 8.75
N LYS A 39 21.73 17.21 8.42
CA LYS A 39 22.13 17.57 7.04
C LYS A 39 23.28 16.71 6.51
N MET A 40 24.11 16.17 7.42
CA MET A 40 25.15 15.20 7.08
C MET A 40 24.62 13.76 6.93
N LEU A 41 23.40 13.47 7.39
CA LEU A 41 22.79 12.15 7.47
C LEU A 41 21.29 12.19 7.16
N LYS A 42 20.91 12.01 5.88
CA LYS A 42 19.51 11.72 5.50
C LYS A 42 19.04 10.46 6.24
N TRP A 43 17.93 10.52 6.96
CA TRP A 43 17.52 9.39 7.82
C TRP A 43 16.03 9.03 7.76
N SER A 44 15.74 7.83 8.26
CA SER A 44 14.43 7.16 8.21
C SER A 44 13.84 7.06 9.61
N LEU A 45 12.54 7.32 9.73
CA LEU A 45 11.77 6.71 10.81
C LEU A 45 11.76 5.20 10.53
N GLU A 46 12.08 4.36 11.50
CA GLU A 46 12.04 2.92 11.26
C GLU A 46 10.58 2.46 11.34
N GLU A 47 10.29 1.50 12.21
CA GLU A 47 8.93 1.05 12.49
C GLU A 47 8.29 1.94 13.56
N LEU A 48 7.11 2.45 13.25
CA LEU A 48 6.28 3.24 14.14
C LEU A 48 4.95 2.52 14.40
N SER A 49 4.56 2.41 15.67
CA SER A 49 3.24 1.93 16.06
C SER A 49 2.54 2.98 16.90
N ILE A 50 1.37 3.41 16.46
CA ILE A 50 0.46 4.27 17.22
C ILE A 50 -0.59 3.36 17.86
N ARG A 51 -0.71 3.39 19.18
CA ARG A 51 -1.66 2.56 19.94
C ARG A 51 -2.20 3.31 21.14
N ARG A 52 -3.30 2.82 21.71
CA ARG A 52 -3.84 3.35 22.97
C ARG A 52 -2.85 3.07 24.12
N SER A 53 -2.67 4.04 25.01
CA SER A 53 -1.88 3.85 26.23
C SER A 53 -2.47 2.77 27.13
N LYS A 54 -1.62 2.06 27.89
CA LYS A 54 -2.07 1.00 28.81
C LYS A 54 -3.05 1.50 29.88
N GLY A 55 -2.95 2.79 30.25
CA GLY A 55 -3.84 3.43 31.21
C GLY A 55 -5.12 4.01 30.60
N GLY A 56 -5.29 3.94 29.27
CA GLY A 56 -6.43 4.52 28.57
C GLY A 56 -6.36 6.05 28.37
N ASN A 57 -5.32 6.71 28.86
CA ASN A 57 -5.08 8.16 28.77
C ASN A 57 -4.44 8.54 27.43
N GLY A 58 -5.16 8.35 26.32
CA GLY A 58 -4.74 8.86 25.01
C GLY A 58 -3.73 7.99 24.23
N PRO A 59 -3.15 8.53 23.16
CA PRO A 59 -2.34 7.82 22.19
C PRO A 59 -0.88 7.67 22.66
N GLU A 60 -0.23 6.58 22.27
CA GLU A 60 1.20 6.36 22.45
C GLU A 60 1.85 6.03 21.11
N LEU A 61 2.92 6.75 20.76
CA LEU A 61 3.80 6.42 19.65
C LEU A 61 4.97 5.56 20.15
N VAL A 62 5.15 4.41 19.51
CA VAL A 62 6.15 3.41 19.86
C VAL A 62 7.07 3.16 18.68
N VAL A 63 8.37 3.09 18.95
CA VAL A 63 9.41 2.91 17.93
C VAL A 63 10.01 1.51 18.01
N GLY A 64 9.96 0.78 16.89
CA GLY A 64 10.57 -0.53 16.71
C GLY A 64 10.10 -1.61 17.67
N SER A 65 10.81 -2.73 17.67
CA SER A 65 10.54 -3.88 18.55
C SER A 65 10.84 -3.60 20.03
N SER A 66 11.68 -2.59 20.31
CA SER A 66 12.08 -2.21 21.67
C SER A 66 10.96 -1.64 22.54
N SER A 67 9.75 -1.46 21.98
CA SER A 67 8.60 -0.85 22.67
C SER A 67 8.89 0.53 23.27
N ARG A 68 9.90 1.23 22.76
CA ARG A 68 10.32 2.54 23.25
C ARG A 68 9.27 3.59 22.91
N LYS A 69 8.72 4.22 23.94
CA LYS A 69 7.74 5.30 23.80
C LYS A 69 8.43 6.59 23.40
N VAL A 70 7.88 7.27 22.41
CA VAL A 70 8.30 8.61 21.99
C VAL A 70 7.08 9.54 21.98
N PRO A 71 7.28 10.85 22.16
CA PRO A 71 6.19 11.81 22.06
C PRO A 71 5.60 11.81 20.65
N ILE A 72 4.30 12.11 20.57
CA ILE A 72 3.63 12.38 19.31
C ILE A 72 3.89 13.85 18.97
N ALA A 73 4.58 14.07 17.85
CA ALA A 73 4.93 15.41 17.43
C ALA A 73 3.69 16.14 16.88
N THR A 74 3.38 17.31 17.43
CA THR A 74 2.29 18.18 16.92
C THR A 74 2.80 19.28 15.99
N ILE A 75 4.12 19.31 15.74
CA ILE A 75 4.79 20.26 14.85
C ILE A 75 5.55 19.45 13.80
N GLU A 76 5.66 20.02 12.59
CA GLU A 76 6.37 19.41 11.48
C GLU A 76 7.80 18.99 11.88
N PRO A 77 8.19 17.72 11.70
CA PRO A 77 9.52 17.27 12.05
C PRO A 77 10.57 17.73 11.03
N PRO A 78 11.86 17.76 11.43
CA PRO A 78 12.98 18.22 10.61
C PRO A 78 12.97 17.65 9.18
N LYS A 79 13.24 18.49 8.17
CA LYS A 79 13.22 18.11 6.75
C LYS A 79 14.21 16.99 6.41
N SER A 80 15.24 16.83 7.24
CA SER A 80 16.19 15.72 7.19
C SER A 80 15.60 14.32 7.43
N ILE A 81 14.43 14.22 8.07
CA ILE A 81 13.63 12.98 8.09
C ILE A 81 12.97 12.85 6.73
N ILE A 82 13.35 11.87 5.91
CA ILE A 82 12.84 11.80 4.53
C ILE A 82 12.02 10.55 4.24
N ARG A 83 12.02 9.55 5.11
CA ARG A 83 11.36 8.27 4.84
C ARG A 83 10.91 7.57 6.13
N PHE A 84 10.08 6.55 6.00
CA PHE A 84 9.81 5.57 7.05
C PHE A 84 9.84 4.13 6.53
N SER A 85 10.07 3.13 7.39
CA SER A 85 9.94 1.71 6.99
C SER A 85 8.52 1.21 7.18
N SER A 86 7.90 1.46 8.34
CA SER A 86 6.50 1.09 8.56
C SER A 86 5.79 2.00 9.56
N ILE A 87 4.52 2.27 9.32
CA ILE A 87 3.61 2.93 10.27
C ILE A 87 2.40 2.02 10.46
N THR A 88 2.10 1.66 11.70
CA THR A 88 0.89 0.92 12.05
C THR A 88 0.02 1.73 13.01
N ILE A 89 -1.23 1.97 12.62
CA ILE A 89 -2.23 2.68 13.42
C ILE A 89 -3.17 1.68 14.07
N ARG A 90 -3.24 1.71 15.40
CA ARG A 90 -4.14 0.88 16.23
C ARG A 90 -5.05 1.71 17.13
N TYR A 91 -5.00 3.02 17.02
CA TYR A 91 -5.77 3.97 17.81
C TYR A 91 -5.78 5.32 17.12
N ILE A 92 -6.93 6.01 17.14
CA ILE A 92 -7.10 7.32 16.51
C ILE A 92 -7.81 8.28 17.46
N ASP A 93 -7.23 9.46 17.59
CA ASP A 93 -7.85 10.66 18.12
C ASP A 93 -7.34 11.90 17.34
N ASP A 94 -7.72 13.08 17.79
CA ASP A 94 -7.37 14.34 17.15
C ASP A 94 -5.84 14.60 17.16
N GLU A 95 -5.11 14.08 18.17
CA GLU A 95 -3.66 14.19 18.26
C GLU A 95 -2.97 13.30 17.20
N VAL A 96 -3.47 12.07 17.01
CA VAL A 96 -2.99 11.17 15.96
C VAL A 96 -3.21 11.76 14.56
N ILE A 97 -4.40 12.30 14.29
CA ILE A 97 -4.68 12.93 12.99
C ILE A 97 -3.77 14.15 12.76
N SER A 98 -3.55 14.97 13.79
CA SER A 98 -2.64 16.12 13.73
C SER A 98 -1.20 15.68 13.44
N PHE A 99 -0.74 14.60 14.07
CA PHE A 99 0.57 14.02 13.79
C PHE A 99 0.69 13.54 12.34
N LEU A 100 -0.29 12.80 11.82
CA LEU A 100 -0.28 12.35 10.42
C LEU A 100 -0.25 13.52 9.43
N LYS A 101 -0.97 14.60 9.73
CA LYS A 101 -0.91 15.85 8.96
C LYS A 101 0.50 16.47 9.01
N CYS A 102 1.16 16.47 10.17
CA CYS A 102 2.54 16.97 10.33
C CYS A 102 3.58 16.16 9.55
N ILE A 103 3.40 14.85 9.41
CA ILE A 103 4.31 13.98 8.65
C ILE A 103 3.85 13.71 7.22
N ARG A 104 2.84 14.42 6.71
CA ARG A 104 2.22 14.17 5.41
C ARG A 104 3.22 14.09 4.26
N ARG A 105 4.26 14.92 4.27
CA ARG A 105 5.32 14.91 3.25
C ARG A 105 6.06 13.57 3.13
N LEU A 106 6.04 12.76 4.19
CA LEU A 106 6.61 11.40 4.16
C LEU A 106 5.72 10.43 3.39
N PHE A 107 4.49 10.79 3.02
CA PHE A 107 3.54 9.95 2.29
C PHE A 107 3.62 10.14 0.77
N ASP A 108 4.44 11.06 0.26
CA ASP A 108 4.49 11.30 -1.18
C ASP A 108 5.28 10.22 -1.95
N ASP A 109 6.18 9.49 -1.29
CA ASP A 109 6.88 8.34 -1.92
C ASP A 109 6.02 7.07 -1.95
N GLU A 110 6.30 6.20 -2.94
CA GLU A 110 5.62 4.91 -3.13
C GLU A 110 5.57 4.09 -1.83
N MET A 111 4.37 3.63 -1.48
CA MET A 111 4.13 2.82 -0.29
C MET A 111 3.10 1.72 -0.53
N THR A 112 3.16 0.73 0.35
CA THR A 112 2.10 -0.27 0.54
C THR A 112 1.12 0.21 1.59
N VAL A 113 -0.16 0.25 1.26
CA VAL A 113 -1.23 0.53 2.23
C VAL A 113 -2.05 -0.72 2.47
N SER A 114 -2.32 -1.03 3.74
CA SER A 114 -3.20 -2.12 4.14
C SER A 114 -4.21 -1.68 5.19
N PHE A 115 -5.37 -2.35 5.17
CA PHE A 115 -6.42 -2.17 6.15
C PHE A 115 -6.64 -3.51 6.88
N LEU A 116 -7.06 -3.41 8.14
CA LEU A 116 -7.61 -4.53 8.89
C LEU A 116 -8.73 -3.98 9.76
N ILE A 117 -9.85 -3.67 9.10
CA ILE A 117 -11.02 -3.02 9.70
C ILE A 117 -12.24 -3.86 9.37
N TYR A 118 -12.94 -4.36 10.40
CA TYR A 118 -14.09 -5.22 10.17
C TYR A 118 -15.23 -4.48 9.44
N PRO A 119 -16.06 -5.20 8.65
CA PRO A 119 -17.15 -4.58 7.88
C PRO A 119 -18.18 -3.83 8.71
N ASN A 120 -18.36 -4.16 9.99
CA ASN A 120 -19.30 -3.50 10.90
C ASN A 120 -18.72 -2.25 11.58
N GLU A 121 -17.43 -1.97 11.42
CA GLU A 121 -16.74 -0.82 12.03
C GLU A 121 -16.95 0.46 11.20
N ARG A 122 -18.22 0.84 11.02
CA ARG A 122 -18.62 1.97 10.15
C ARG A 122 -17.95 3.28 10.52
N ARG A 123 -17.73 3.54 11.81
CA ARG A 123 -17.06 4.75 12.30
C ARG A 123 -15.59 4.72 11.91
N SER A 124 -14.91 3.58 12.07
CA SER A 124 -13.54 3.39 11.58
C SER A 124 -13.39 3.66 10.10
N TRP A 125 -14.28 3.11 9.29
CA TRP A 125 -14.26 3.34 7.85
C TRP A 125 -14.51 4.81 7.48
N ALA A 126 -15.41 5.50 8.18
CA ALA A 126 -15.65 6.92 7.96
C ALA A 126 -14.39 7.77 8.27
N VAL A 127 -13.72 7.51 9.40
CA VAL A 127 -12.47 8.19 9.76
C VAL A 127 -11.36 7.92 8.75
N VAL A 128 -11.22 6.66 8.30
CA VAL A 128 -10.24 6.33 7.26
C VAL A 128 -10.52 7.11 5.99
N ALA A 129 -11.76 7.13 5.52
CA ALA A 129 -12.12 7.82 4.29
C ALA A 129 -11.92 9.34 4.37
N GLN A 130 -12.26 9.96 5.51
CA GLN A 130 -12.27 11.42 5.66
C GLN A 130 -10.91 11.99 6.06
N GLU A 131 -10.19 11.35 6.99
CA GLU A 131 -8.98 11.94 7.59
C GLU A 131 -7.68 11.27 7.16
N ILE A 132 -7.70 9.95 6.91
CA ILE A 132 -6.47 9.20 6.62
C ILE A 132 -6.23 9.10 5.11
N TRP A 133 -7.21 8.63 4.35
CA TRP A 133 -7.08 8.37 2.91
C TRP A 133 -6.57 9.59 2.12
N PRO A 134 -7.05 10.83 2.35
CA PRO A 134 -6.55 12.00 1.64
C PRO A 134 -5.06 12.32 1.90
N LEU A 135 -4.49 11.83 3.00
CA LEU A 135 -3.07 11.98 3.32
C LEU A 135 -2.21 10.96 2.56
N LEU A 136 -2.76 9.76 2.29
CA LEU A 136 -2.02 8.63 1.73
C LEU A 136 -2.12 8.53 0.21
N ALA A 137 -3.27 8.88 -0.37
CA ALA A 137 -3.66 8.53 -1.74
C ALA A 137 -2.57 8.75 -2.80
N ARG A 138 -1.82 9.84 -2.71
CA ARG A 138 -0.75 10.22 -3.66
C ARG A 138 0.45 9.27 -3.67
N GLY A 139 0.74 8.60 -2.56
CA GLY A 139 1.86 7.66 -2.44
C GLY A 139 1.47 6.20 -2.59
N VAL A 140 0.18 5.89 -2.77
CA VAL A 140 -0.29 4.50 -2.83
C VAL A 140 0.21 3.83 -4.11
N ALA A 141 1.24 3.00 -3.99
CA ALA A 141 1.78 2.20 -5.08
C ALA A 141 1.33 0.73 -5.01
N ARG A 142 1.06 0.24 -3.79
CA ARG A 142 0.52 -1.08 -3.51
C ARG A 142 -0.66 -1.00 -2.53
N LEU A 143 -1.71 -1.76 -2.80
CA LEU A 143 -2.82 -1.98 -1.88
C LEU A 143 -2.89 -3.45 -1.48
N SER A 144 -2.96 -3.72 -0.18
CA SER A 144 -3.28 -5.02 0.37
C SER A 144 -4.67 -4.94 0.96
N LEU A 145 -5.64 -5.55 0.27
CA LEU A 145 -7.05 -5.46 0.65
C LEU A 145 -7.90 -6.65 0.19
N ASP A 146 -9.04 -6.85 0.83
CA ASP A 146 -10.09 -7.80 0.42
C ASP A 146 -11.26 -7.14 -0.33
N GLU A 147 -12.25 -7.95 -0.75
CA GLU A 147 -13.43 -7.46 -1.46
C GLU A 147 -14.25 -6.45 -0.63
N PHE A 148 -14.32 -6.65 0.69
CA PHE A 148 -15.06 -5.80 1.60
C PHE A 148 -14.39 -4.44 1.79
N GLU A 149 -13.08 -4.44 1.99
CA GLU A 149 -12.27 -3.24 2.14
C GLU A 149 -12.35 -2.36 0.89
N LEU A 150 -12.24 -2.96 -0.31
CA LEU A 150 -12.44 -2.23 -1.55
C LEU A 150 -13.87 -1.68 -1.68
N ARG A 151 -14.89 -2.44 -1.27
CA ARG A 151 -16.28 -1.97 -1.26
C ARG A 151 -16.44 -0.71 -0.40
N TYR A 152 -15.80 -0.64 0.76
CA TYR A 152 -15.88 0.52 1.66
C TYR A 152 -15.12 1.72 1.13
N LEU A 153 -13.89 1.53 0.64
CA LEU A 153 -13.14 2.61 -0.02
C LEU A 153 -13.95 3.20 -1.17
N ARG A 154 -14.55 2.36 -2.00
CA ARG A 154 -15.37 2.82 -3.14
C ARG A 154 -16.62 3.59 -2.72
N ARG A 155 -17.26 3.16 -1.64
CA ARG A 155 -18.48 3.78 -1.13
C ARG A 155 -18.21 5.12 -0.43
N LEU A 156 -17.11 5.23 0.30
CA LEU A 156 -16.86 6.35 1.21
C LEU A 156 -15.85 7.36 0.67
N VAL A 157 -14.96 6.93 -0.23
CA VAL A 157 -13.97 7.81 -0.87
C VAL A 157 -14.45 8.20 -2.27
N ALA A 158 -14.47 7.25 -3.21
CA ALA A 158 -14.85 7.48 -4.60
C ALA A 158 -15.09 6.15 -5.33
N LEU A 159 -16.08 6.08 -6.23
CA LEU A 159 -16.41 4.84 -6.95
C LEU A 159 -15.24 4.28 -7.77
N ASP A 160 -14.36 5.16 -8.25
CA ASP A 160 -13.18 4.92 -9.07
C ASP A 160 -11.87 5.06 -8.27
N VAL A 161 -11.90 4.89 -6.94
CA VAL A 161 -10.74 5.07 -6.03
C VAL A 161 -9.44 4.41 -6.52
N LEU A 162 -9.51 3.22 -7.12
CA LEU A 162 -8.32 2.54 -7.67
C LEU A 162 -7.67 3.30 -8.84
N ARG A 163 -8.47 3.98 -9.67
CA ARG A 163 -7.99 4.79 -10.80
C ARG A 163 -7.47 6.15 -10.34
N SER A 164 -7.99 6.68 -9.23
CA SER A 164 -7.53 7.95 -8.65
C SER A 164 -6.14 7.89 -8.00
N CYS A 165 -5.57 6.69 -7.84
CA CYS A 165 -4.23 6.48 -7.30
C CYS A 165 -3.21 6.36 -8.45
N ASP A 166 -2.60 7.48 -8.86
CA ASP A 166 -1.68 7.54 -10.01
C ASP A 166 -0.51 6.55 -9.94
N LYS A 167 0.00 6.30 -8.73
CA LYS A 167 1.14 5.38 -8.52
C LYS A 167 0.72 3.92 -8.41
N LEU A 168 -0.58 3.61 -8.24
CA LEU A 168 -1.06 2.27 -7.93
C LEU A 168 -0.73 1.28 -9.04
N ARG A 169 0.24 0.40 -8.77
CA ARG A 169 0.67 -0.67 -9.67
C ARG A 169 0.21 -2.04 -9.20
N TRP A 170 0.10 -2.22 -7.89
CA TRP A 170 -0.01 -3.53 -7.28
C TRP A 170 -1.24 -3.62 -6.39
N ILE A 171 -2.08 -4.62 -6.62
CA ILE A 171 -3.14 -4.99 -5.68
C ILE A 171 -2.89 -6.43 -5.25
N GLU A 172 -2.88 -6.65 -3.95
CA GLU A 172 -2.76 -7.97 -3.38
C GLU A 172 -3.91 -8.28 -2.42
N THR A 173 -4.24 -9.55 -2.31
CA THR A 173 -5.31 -10.01 -1.44
C THR A 173 -5.03 -11.37 -0.85
N THR A 174 -5.59 -11.60 0.34
CA THR A 174 -5.73 -12.92 0.97
C THR A 174 -7.18 -13.42 0.90
N ASP A 175 -8.05 -12.78 0.14
CA ASP A 175 -9.43 -13.23 -0.04
C ASP A 175 -9.52 -14.18 -1.25
N PRO A 176 -9.88 -15.47 -1.06
CA PRO A 176 -9.99 -16.42 -2.16
C PRO A 176 -11.18 -16.14 -3.10
N ALA A 177 -12.13 -15.31 -2.68
CA ALA A 177 -13.28 -14.91 -3.50
C ALA A 177 -13.01 -13.64 -4.32
N PHE A 178 -12.05 -12.80 -3.92
CA PHE A 178 -11.73 -11.56 -4.60
C PHE A 178 -10.87 -11.80 -5.84
N PHE A 179 -11.48 -11.67 -7.02
CA PHE A 179 -10.84 -11.91 -8.32
C PHE A 179 -11.46 -11.03 -9.41
N PRO A 180 -10.71 -10.59 -10.45
CA PRO A 180 -11.27 -9.76 -11.53
C PRO A 180 -12.49 -10.41 -12.21
N GLN A 181 -13.62 -9.70 -12.24
CA GLN A 181 -14.80 -10.15 -12.98
C GLN A 181 -14.60 -9.89 -14.47
N CYS A 182 -14.77 -10.91 -15.31
CA CYS A 182 -14.53 -10.83 -16.75
C CYS A 182 -15.73 -11.39 -17.54
N PRO A 183 -16.24 -10.66 -18.56
CA PRO A 183 -15.87 -9.28 -18.90
C PRO A 183 -16.33 -8.28 -17.81
N PRO A 184 -15.69 -7.11 -17.67
CA PRO A 184 -16.21 -6.06 -16.82
C PRO A 184 -17.57 -5.58 -17.36
N ASN A 185 -18.52 -5.30 -16.48
CA ASN A 185 -19.78 -4.70 -16.90
C ASN A 185 -19.57 -3.23 -17.26
N ASP A 186 -19.97 -2.84 -18.48
CA ASP A 186 -19.86 -1.46 -18.98
C ASP A 186 -20.93 -0.53 -18.38
N PHE A 187 -21.92 -1.06 -17.66
CA PHE A 187 -22.91 -0.24 -16.95
C PHE A 187 -22.30 0.41 -15.70
N ASP A 188 -22.24 1.75 -15.67
CA ASP A 188 -21.62 2.53 -14.60
C ASP A 188 -22.39 2.56 -13.26
N CYS A 189 -23.65 2.11 -13.23
CA CYS A 189 -24.54 2.42 -12.11
C CYS A 189 -24.39 1.56 -10.85
N ALA A 190 -23.61 0.46 -10.84
CA ALA A 190 -23.33 -0.31 -9.61
C ALA A 190 -22.17 -1.29 -9.77
N SER A 191 -20.98 -0.81 -10.16
CA SER A 191 -19.85 -1.73 -10.39
C SER A 191 -19.49 -2.51 -9.11
N THR A 192 -19.34 -3.83 -9.16
CA THR A 192 -18.88 -4.65 -8.02
C THR A 192 -17.39 -4.40 -7.71
N PRO A 193 -16.85 -4.72 -6.52
CA PRO A 193 -15.40 -4.62 -6.28
C PRO A 193 -14.57 -5.43 -7.28
N CYS A 194 -15.05 -6.61 -7.70
CA CYS A 194 -14.42 -7.46 -8.71
C CYS A 194 -14.44 -6.83 -10.11
N GLU A 195 -15.52 -6.14 -10.48
CA GLU A 195 -15.57 -5.36 -11.72
C GLU A 195 -14.68 -4.12 -11.65
N ALA A 196 -14.62 -3.42 -10.53
CA ALA A 196 -13.70 -2.29 -10.34
C ALA A 196 -12.24 -2.73 -10.44
N LEU A 197 -11.89 -3.89 -9.87
CA LEU A 197 -10.59 -4.51 -10.03
C LEU A 197 -10.31 -4.84 -11.51
N SER A 198 -11.27 -5.43 -12.22
CA SER A 198 -11.14 -5.72 -13.65
C SER A 198 -10.96 -4.45 -14.49
N LYS A 199 -11.77 -3.43 -14.24
CA LYS A 199 -11.66 -2.09 -14.85
C LYS A 199 -10.30 -1.45 -14.57
N TRP A 200 -9.74 -1.62 -13.37
CA TRP A 200 -8.40 -1.15 -13.04
C TRP A 200 -7.32 -1.95 -13.79
N LEU A 201 -7.37 -3.28 -13.85
CA LEU A 201 -6.43 -4.11 -14.63
C LEU A 201 -6.42 -3.72 -16.11
N HIS A 202 -7.61 -3.49 -16.68
CA HIS A 202 -7.80 -3.22 -18.11
C HIS A 202 -7.64 -1.74 -18.49
N THR A 203 -7.10 -0.91 -17.60
CA THR A 203 -6.70 0.46 -17.91
C THR A 203 -5.17 0.51 -18.00
N PRO A 204 -4.56 0.95 -19.12
CA PRO A 204 -3.11 1.11 -19.20
C PRO A 204 -2.54 2.07 -18.15
N ARG A 205 -1.26 1.89 -17.79
CA ARG A 205 -0.51 2.89 -17.01
C ARG A 205 0.22 3.83 -17.96
N GLU A 206 0.37 5.09 -17.55
CA GLU A 206 1.13 6.09 -18.33
C GLU A 206 2.61 5.72 -18.46
N ASP A 207 3.18 5.04 -17.46
CA ASP A 207 4.58 4.59 -17.46
C ASP A 207 4.83 3.32 -18.28
N GLY A 208 3.79 2.74 -18.89
CA GLY A 208 3.87 1.52 -19.70
C GLY A 208 4.15 0.24 -18.91
N ARG A 209 4.29 0.29 -17.58
CA ARG A 209 4.54 -0.91 -16.76
C ARG A 209 3.26 -1.73 -16.60
N PRO A 210 3.36 -3.07 -16.53
CA PRO A 210 2.19 -3.90 -16.25
C PRO A 210 1.67 -3.65 -14.84
N LYS A 211 0.34 -3.60 -14.71
CA LYS A 211 -0.34 -3.72 -13.41
C LYS A 211 -0.21 -5.13 -12.88
N VAL A 212 -0.14 -5.26 -11.56
CA VAL A 212 0.06 -6.54 -10.91
C VAL A 212 -1.11 -6.80 -9.96
N PHE A 213 -1.81 -7.90 -10.18
CA PHE A 213 -2.77 -8.42 -9.22
C PHE A 213 -2.28 -9.76 -8.68
N ALA A 214 -2.36 -9.96 -7.38
CA ALA A 214 -1.79 -11.15 -6.78
C ALA A 214 -2.67 -11.66 -5.63
N ASN A 215 -3.05 -12.94 -5.69
CA ASN A 215 -3.88 -13.58 -4.68
C ASN A 215 -3.05 -14.61 -3.91
N LYS A 216 -2.91 -14.38 -2.60
CA LYS A 216 -2.11 -15.23 -1.68
C LYS A 216 -2.85 -16.50 -1.27
N MET A 217 -4.16 -16.57 -1.47
CA MET A 217 -4.96 -17.72 -1.10
C MET A 217 -5.27 -18.63 -2.28
N LEU A 218 -5.59 -19.88 -1.93
CA LEU A 218 -5.87 -20.93 -2.89
C LEU A 218 -7.15 -20.61 -3.67
N LEU A 219 -6.99 -20.25 -4.95
CA LEU A 219 -8.11 -20.07 -5.86
C LEU A 219 -8.73 -21.43 -6.15
N ARG A 220 -9.99 -21.62 -5.70
CA ARG A 220 -10.79 -22.83 -5.94
C ARG A 220 -11.64 -22.77 -7.21
N ARG A 221 -11.66 -21.61 -7.89
CA ARG A 221 -12.58 -21.30 -8.99
C ARG A 221 -11.82 -21.20 -10.31
N SER A 222 -11.64 -22.33 -11.00
CA SER A 222 -10.98 -22.39 -12.31
C SER A 222 -11.68 -21.55 -13.38
N TYR A 223 -13.00 -21.39 -13.29
CA TYR A 223 -13.82 -20.62 -14.23
C TYR A 223 -13.48 -19.12 -14.28
N ALA A 224 -12.94 -18.56 -13.20
CA ALA A 224 -12.52 -17.17 -13.19
C ALA A 224 -11.37 -16.90 -14.20
N MET A 225 -10.53 -17.92 -14.44
CA MET A 225 -9.49 -17.87 -15.46
C MET A 225 -10.04 -18.03 -16.87
N ASP A 226 -11.13 -18.79 -17.05
CA ASP A 226 -11.75 -18.98 -18.36
C ASP A 226 -12.37 -17.66 -18.84
N GLY A 227 -12.98 -16.90 -17.93
CA GLY A 227 -13.46 -15.54 -18.22
C GLY A 227 -12.35 -14.59 -18.70
N LEU A 228 -11.15 -14.64 -18.10
CA LEU A 228 -9.99 -13.85 -18.55
C LEU A 228 -9.49 -14.26 -19.94
N VAL A 229 -9.50 -15.57 -20.23
CA VAL A 229 -9.09 -16.09 -21.56
C VAL A 229 -10.09 -15.67 -22.63
N GLU A 230 -11.39 -15.80 -22.36
CA GLU A 230 -12.44 -15.36 -23.28
C GLU A 230 -12.42 -13.85 -23.52
N ASP A 231 -12.22 -13.06 -22.47
CA ASP A 231 -12.10 -11.60 -22.57
C ASP A 231 -10.88 -11.22 -23.42
N PHE A 232 -9.72 -11.84 -23.18
CA PHE A 232 -8.51 -11.63 -23.98
C PHE A 232 -8.73 -11.93 -25.47
N GLN A 233 -9.43 -13.02 -25.82
CA GLN A 233 -9.70 -13.37 -27.22
C GLN A 233 -10.65 -12.38 -27.91
N LYS A 234 -11.57 -11.79 -27.16
CA LYS A 234 -12.54 -10.80 -27.66
C LYS A 234 -12.02 -9.37 -27.63
N ALA A 235 -10.93 -9.12 -26.90
CA ALA A 235 -10.38 -7.79 -26.72
C ALA A 235 -10.04 -7.08 -28.03
N THR A 236 -10.31 -5.79 -28.05
CA THR A 236 -10.00 -4.86 -29.15
C THR A 236 -9.02 -3.76 -28.73
N VAL A 237 -8.72 -3.67 -27.43
CA VAL A 237 -7.81 -2.70 -26.83
C VAL A 237 -6.65 -3.45 -26.20
N SER A 238 -5.43 -2.96 -26.42
CA SER A 238 -4.22 -3.48 -25.80
C SER A 238 -4.10 -3.01 -24.35
N VAL A 239 -3.72 -3.93 -23.45
CA VAL A 239 -3.36 -3.68 -22.07
C VAL A 239 -2.37 -4.72 -21.56
N SER A 240 -1.47 -4.29 -20.66
CA SER A 240 -0.47 -5.15 -20.04
C SER A 240 -0.75 -5.36 -18.55
N TYR A 241 -0.79 -6.62 -18.12
CA TYR A 241 -0.90 -6.97 -16.71
C TYR A 241 -0.25 -8.32 -16.40
N ILE A 242 0.08 -8.50 -15.12
CA ILE A 242 0.57 -9.76 -14.55
C ILE A 242 -0.36 -10.15 -13.41
N ILE A 243 -0.84 -11.40 -13.42
CA ILE A 243 -1.65 -11.96 -12.35
C ILE A 243 -0.91 -13.15 -11.73
N LEU A 244 -0.65 -13.07 -10.42
CA LEU A 244 -0.05 -14.16 -9.63
C LEU A 244 -1.11 -14.90 -8.83
N LEU A 245 -1.17 -16.23 -9.00
CA LEU A 245 -2.19 -17.08 -8.39
C LEU A 245 -1.61 -18.31 -7.71
N LEU A 246 -2.19 -18.65 -6.57
CA LEU A 246 -2.06 -19.95 -5.95
C LEU A 246 -3.26 -20.81 -6.36
N ILE A 247 -3.08 -21.78 -7.26
CA ILE A 247 -4.21 -22.60 -7.76
C ILE A 247 -4.23 -23.98 -7.09
N ALA A 248 -5.44 -24.46 -6.74
CA ALA A 248 -5.64 -25.80 -6.19
C ALA A 248 -5.28 -26.91 -7.19
N ASP A 249 -5.78 -26.74 -8.41
CA ASP A 249 -5.70 -27.74 -9.47
C ASP A 249 -4.62 -27.38 -10.48
N LYS A 250 -3.94 -28.41 -11.00
CA LYS A 250 -3.00 -28.24 -12.10
C LYS A 250 -3.79 -27.88 -13.36
N LYS A 251 -3.86 -26.58 -13.70
CA LYS A 251 -4.31 -26.12 -15.02
C LYS A 251 -3.16 -26.27 -16.02
N LYS A 252 -3.48 -26.70 -17.25
CA LYS A 252 -2.49 -26.82 -18.33
C LYS A 252 -1.93 -25.43 -18.67
N GLU A 253 -0.61 -25.33 -18.77
CA GLU A 253 0.06 -24.12 -19.25
C GLU A 253 -0.34 -23.84 -20.70
N PHE A 254 -0.39 -22.56 -21.06
CA PHE A 254 -0.78 -22.13 -22.40
C PHE A 254 -0.08 -20.83 -22.81
N ASP A 255 -0.04 -20.64 -24.12
CA ASP A 255 0.43 -19.43 -24.79
C ASP A 255 -0.59 -19.12 -25.91
N LEU A 256 -1.29 -18.00 -25.77
CA LEU A 256 -2.35 -17.58 -26.69
C LEU A 256 -1.99 -16.23 -27.28
N GLU A 257 -2.19 -16.06 -28.58
CA GLU A 257 -2.00 -14.79 -29.27
C GLU A 257 -3.36 -14.19 -29.67
N ASN A 258 -3.49 -12.88 -29.53
CA ASN A 258 -4.57 -12.09 -30.09
C ASN A 258 -3.99 -11.20 -31.19
N ALA A 259 -4.19 -11.62 -32.45
CA ALA A 259 -3.71 -10.88 -33.63
C ALA A 259 -4.35 -9.49 -33.79
N LYS A 260 -5.53 -9.23 -33.19
CA LYS A 260 -6.20 -7.93 -33.27
C LYS A 260 -5.53 -6.89 -32.38
N THR A 261 -5.10 -7.28 -31.18
CA THR A 261 -4.41 -6.39 -30.24
C THR A 261 -2.90 -6.49 -30.33
N LEU A 262 -2.36 -7.45 -31.10
CA LEU A 262 -0.93 -7.79 -31.16
C LEU A 262 -0.36 -8.15 -29.80
N GLU A 263 -1.15 -8.87 -29.00
CA GLU A 263 -0.80 -9.28 -27.65
C GLU A 263 -0.75 -10.78 -27.50
N ARG A 264 -0.08 -11.20 -26.43
CA ARG A 264 0.05 -12.57 -25.98
C ARG A 264 -0.45 -12.70 -24.54
N LEU A 265 -1.21 -13.76 -24.27
CA LEU A 265 -1.62 -14.20 -22.95
C LEU A 265 -0.95 -15.53 -22.64
N THR A 266 -0.02 -15.53 -21.68
CA THR A 266 0.68 -16.73 -21.23
C THR A 266 0.24 -17.13 -19.84
N TYR A 267 0.13 -18.42 -19.57
CA TYR A 267 -0.10 -18.96 -18.25
C TYR A 267 0.94 -20.04 -17.96
N LYS A 268 1.84 -19.76 -17.02
CA LYS A 268 2.99 -20.62 -16.71
C LYS A 268 3.22 -20.75 -15.21
N ARG A 269 3.74 -21.90 -14.78
CA ARG A 269 4.19 -22.12 -13.41
C ARG A 269 5.46 -21.30 -13.14
N THR A 270 5.55 -20.72 -11.96
CA THR A 270 6.72 -19.99 -11.47
C THR A 270 7.60 -20.88 -10.57
N SER A 271 8.83 -20.44 -10.30
CA SER A 271 9.72 -21.07 -9.30
C SER A 271 9.26 -20.81 -7.85
N LEU A 272 8.43 -19.79 -7.65
CA LEU A 272 7.95 -19.33 -6.36
C LEU A 272 7.00 -20.36 -5.70
N LYS A 273 7.23 -20.63 -4.42
CA LYS A 273 6.43 -21.54 -3.60
C LYS A 273 5.82 -20.83 -2.40
N VAL A 274 4.53 -21.03 -2.19
CA VAL A 274 3.81 -20.58 -1.00
C VAL A 274 3.03 -21.77 -0.45
N ASN A 275 3.18 -22.06 0.85
CA ASN A 275 2.53 -23.19 1.52
C ASN A 275 2.70 -24.52 0.75
N TRP A 276 3.93 -24.82 0.33
CA TRP A 276 4.31 -26.03 -0.42
C TRP A 276 3.71 -26.16 -1.82
N LYS A 277 3.00 -25.13 -2.31
CA LYS A 277 2.42 -25.10 -3.65
C LYS A 277 3.15 -24.09 -4.53
N TYR A 278 3.27 -24.43 -5.80
CA TYR A 278 3.81 -23.50 -6.80
C TYR A 278 2.79 -22.42 -7.12
N MET A 279 3.28 -21.21 -7.33
CA MET A 279 2.48 -20.14 -7.90
C MET A 279 2.48 -20.20 -9.42
N TYR A 280 1.39 -19.72 -10.01
CA TYR A 280 1.25 -19.57 -11.45
C TYR A 280 1.13 -18.09 -11.79
N MET A 281 1.71 -17.74 -12.93
CA MET A 281 1.70 -16.39 -13.47
C MET A 281 0.91 -16.39 -14.78
N LEU A 282 -0.13 -15.56 -14.83
CA LEU A 282 -0.83 -15.20 -16.04
C LEU A 282 -0.33 -13.83 -16.50
N THR A 283 0.27 -13.75 -17.68
CA THR A 283 0.85 -12.52 -18.21
C THR A 283 0.17 -12.17 -19.52
N ARG A 284 -0.42 -10.96 -19.59
CA ARG A 284 -0.88 -10.33 -20.82
C ARG A 284 0.12 -9.25 -21.22
N CYS A 285 0.67 -9.33 -22.42
CA CYS A 285 1.76 -8.46 -22.87
C CYS A 285 1.78 -8.30 -24.40
N PRO A 286 2.47 -7.29 -24.96
CA PRO A 286 2.65 -7.16 -26.40
C PRO A 286 3.48 -8.31 -26.98
N ILE A 287 3.20 -8.73 -28.22
CA ILE A 287 4.01 -9.75 -28.93
C ILE A 287 5.41 -9.20 -29.24
N GLY A 288 5.51 -7.94 -29.67
CA GLY A 288 6.78 -7.28 -30.01
C GLY A 288 7.50 -6.66 -28.81
N ARG A 289 7.38 -7.25 -27.62
CA ARG A 289 7.92 -6.67 -26.38
C ARG A 289 9.44 -6.79 -26.26
N ASP A 290 10.05 -5.89 -25.48
CA ASP A 290 11.44 -6.07 -25.04
C ASP A 290 11.50 -7.19 -24.01
N GLU A 291 11.99 -8.37 -24.43
CA GLU A 291 12.07 -9.54 -23.55
C GLU A 291 12.98 -9.32 -22.34
N ARG A 292 14.04 -8.50 -22.43
CA ARG A 292 14.88 -8.21 -21.26
C ARG A 292 14.13 -7.39 -20.23
N GLN A 293 13.42 -6.36 -20.69
CA GLN A 293 12.60 -5.52 -19.81
C GLN A 293 11.47 -6.33 -19.16
N TRP A 294 10.77 -7.18 -19.93
CA TRP A 294 9.69 -7.99 -19.40
C TRP A 294 10.17 -9.06 -18.43
N THR A 295 11.34 -9.65 -18.69
CA THR A 295 11.96 -10.59 -17.76
C THR A 295 12.23 -9.91 -16.42
N GLN A 296 12.76 -8.68 -16.41
CA GLN A 296 12.97 -7.90 -15.19
C GLN A 296 11.66 -7.60 -14.45
N TRP A 297 10.58 -7.27 -15.17
CA TRP A 297 9.27 -7.04 -14.54
C TRP A 297 8.65 -8.31 -13.98
N GLU A 298 8.78 -9.45 -14.66
CA GLU A 298 8.30 -10.75 -14.18
C GLU A 298 9.11 -11.22 -12.94
N GLU A 299 10.44 -11.03 -12.95
CA GLU A 299 11.33 -11.31 -11.81
C GLU A 299 10.99 -10.44 -10.61
N GLU A 300 10.88 -9.12 -10.80
CA GLU A 300 10.47 -8.16 -9.77
C GLU A 300 9.18 -8.58 -9.08
N VAL A 301 8.22 -9.08 -9.86
CA VAL A 301 6.93 -9.57 -9.36
C VAL A 301 7.13 -10.79 -8.46
N THR A 302 7.97 -11.74 -8.84
CA THR A 302 8.23 -12.93 -8.01
C THR A 302 9.09 -12.64 -6.78
N GLU A 303 10.04 -11.69 -6.86
CA GLU A 303 10.94 -11.33 -5.76
C GLU A 303 10.25 -10.49 -4.68
N ARG A 304 9.38 -9.55 -5.07
CA ARG A 304 8.69 -8.67 -4.11
C ARG A 304 7.53 -9.34 -3.39
N TRP A 305 7.05 -10.47 -3.92
CA TRP A 305 5.82 -11.11 -3.45
C TRP A 305 5.84 -11.79 -2.08
N PRO A 306 6.96 -12.14 -1.42
CA PRO A 306 6.88 -12.53 -0.02
C PRO A 306 6.83 -11.33 0.94
N GLY A 307 6.67 -10.09 0.44
CA GLY A 307 6.64 -8.89 1.27
C GLY A 307 8.02 -8.29 1.43
N SER A 308 8.55 -7.74 0.34
CA SER A 308 9.77 -6.92 0.38
C SER A 308 9.69 -5.83 1.46
N GLU A 309 10.85 -5.39 1.96
CA GLU A 309 11.08 -4.31 2.93
C GLU A 309 10.63 -2.92 2.40
N GLU A 310 9.44 -2.85 1.82
CA GLU A 310 8.85 -1.64 1.30
C GLU A 310 8.18 -0.86 2.43
N LYS A 311 8.25 0.46 2.28
CA LYS A 311 7.52 1.43 3.08
C LYS A 311 6.05 1.02 3.19
N SER A 312 5.59 0.75 4.40
CA SER A 312 4.23 0.24 4.65
C SER A 312 3.44 1.11 5.62
N PHE A 313 2.15 1.28 5.33
CA PHE A 313 1.20 1.98 6.18
C PHE A 313 -0.02 1.10 6.42
N SER A 314 -0.25 0.72 7.66
CA SER A 314 -1.29 -0.24 8.04
C SER A 314 -2.25 0.38 9.03
N VAL A 315 -3.56 0.31 8.75
CA VAL A 315 -4.61 0.76 9.67
C VAL A 315 -5.37 -0.43 10.22
N ILE A 316 -5.23 -0.67 11.52
CA ILE A 316 -5.78 -1.83 12.24
C ILE A 316 -6.59 -1.31 13.43
N ILE A 317 -7.84 -0.94 13.20
CA ILE A 317 -8.68 -0.24 14.19
C ILE A 317 -10.10 -0.81 14.25
N LYS A 318 -10.70 -0.72 15.43
CA LYS A 318 -12.13 -0.94 15.68
C LYS A 318 -12.78 0.38 16.11
N ASN A 319 -14.11 0.45 16.12
CA ASN A 319 -14.85 1.64 16.52
C ASN A 319 -14.45 2.12 17.95
N GLY A 320 -14.14 1.19 18.85
CA GLY A 320 -13.69 1.49 20.22
C GLY A 320 -12.28 2.09 20.32
N ASP A 321 -11.50 2.00 19.24
CA ASP A 321 -10.16 2.57 19.15
C ASP A 321 -10.18 4.03 18.68
N ILE A 322 -11.37 4.63 18.54
CA ILE A 322 -11.58 5.99 18.05
C ILE A 322 -12.14 6.87 19.17
N VAL A 323 -11.34 7.84 19.60
CA VAL A 323 -11.72 8.83 20.61
C VAL A 323 -11.48 10.20 20.02
N SER A 324 -12.42 10.66 19.22
CA SER A 324 -12.44 12.05 18.75
C SER A 324 -13.80 12.65 19.03
N THR A 325 -13.80 13.96 19.22
CA THR A 325 -15.00 14.79 19.39
C THR A 325 -15.63 15.19 18.05
N HIS A 326 -14.99 14.85 16.92
CA HIS A 326 -15.33 15.33 15.59
C HIS A 326 -15.82 14.24 14.59
N PHE A 327 -15.85 12.95 14.99
CA PHE A 327 -16.22 11.81 14.11
C PHE A 327 -17.48 11.06 14.52
#